data_AF-A0A419HRB0-F1
#
_entry.id   AF-A0A419HRB0-F1
#
_cell.length_a   1.000
_cell.length_b   1.000
_cell.length_c   1.000
_cell.angle_alpha   90.00
_cell.angle_beta   90.00
_cell.angle_gamma   90.00
#
_symmetry.space_group_name_H-M   'P 1'
#
loop_
_entity.id
_entity.type
_entity.pdbx_description
1 polymer ?
#
loop_
_entity_poly.entity_id
_entity_poly.type
_entity_poly.pdbx_seq_one_letter_code
_entity_poly.pdbx_strand_id
1 'polypeptide(L)'
;MTGESSSRARLLASSGAQVLLVGVLAGILLPTVVLMTVFLLDEHIAVRGQLLRGALLVGAEIALVLGVLFGIGTITAPASRWTGGRAGRVLWAQVILVLGTVLLIGGQAVNEAGRLRLEDQLPFGVLFGVPYALVAAMLLRHRWTALGAVVVTAALIVSGVIATLPPQSLNGRLAETGTSRSAMLSTSVTGYETDTAANWTELRLRPVGGAGSYHHVELIGCEVTETGECYWVNPGYRLDKFTSTVDSPGLTYYRGTSKHGYVRVLSGNRQLQVYGSLEESQELLRTVALTAREATEQERSRFNTSKGNFLYWFDLAGWEPDWMNTHMLQFKPTDPRLGPNGRTITVRTVPGQPCPELGCEREEPGLLFRTAPDGGPIYWLTRDGHTIQATGGAGVDRSVLRTAILGVRPASDAEVSQRMGPAIPRHPLERLRDWSRRPL
;
A
#
# COMPACT_ATOMS: atom_id res chain seq x y z
N MET A 1 -58.97 -21.17 17.88
CA MET A 1 -57.71 -20.46 18.25
C MET A 1 -56.86 -20.08 17.01
N THR A 2 -57.45 -19.69 15.88
CA THR A 2 -56.72 -19.36 14.63
C THR A 2 -56.90 -17.92 14.14
N GLY A 3 -57.60 -17.06 14.91
CA GLY A 3 -57.89 -15.67 14.51
C GLY A 3 -56.84 -14.62 14.90
N GLU A 4 -56.00 -14.88 15.90
CA GLU A 4 -55.06 -13.88 16.44
C GLU A 4 -53.71 -13.78 15.70
N SER A 5 -53.30 -14.80 14.92
CA SER A 5 -52.03 -14.72 14.17
C SER A 5 -52.14 -13.89 12.88
N SER A 6 -53.33 -13.86 12.27
CA SER A 6 -53.63 -13.11 11.04
C SER A 6 -53.60 -11.58 11.26
N SER A 7 -54.08 -11.10 12.41
CA SER A 7 -54.10 -9.66 12.72
C SER A 7 -52.70 -9.12 13.05
N ARG A 8 -51.87 -9.90 13.77
CA ARG A 8 -50.47 -9.54 14.06
C ARG A 8 -49.61 -9.51 12.80
N ALA A 9 -49.82 -10.45 11.86
CA ALA A 9 -49.09 -10.46 10.58
C ALA A 9 -49.40 -9.24 9.69
N ARG A 10 -50.67 -8.80 9.64
CA ARG A 10 -51.05 -7.58 8.89
C ARG A 10 -50.53 -6.30 9.51
N LEU A 11 -50.46 -6.23 10.85
CA LEU A 11 -49.88 -5.09 11.58
C LEU A 11 -48.36 -5.01 11.40
N LEU A 12 -47.65 -6.14 11.33
CA LEU A 12 -46.20 -6.15 11.07
C LEU A 12 -45.88 -5.79 9.61
N ALA A 13 -46.68 -6.27 8.65
CA ALA A 13 -46.52 -5.94 7.23
C ALA A 13 -46.79 -4.46 6.92
N SER A 14 -47.79 -3.84 7.56
CA SER A 14 -48.06 -2.41 7.38
C SER A 14 -46.99 -1.51 8.02
N SER A 15 -46.43 -1.95 9.15
CA SER A 15 -45.33 -1.26 9.82
C SER A 15 -44.04 -1.26 8.98
N GLY A 16 -43.71 -2.40 8.35
CA GLY A 16 -42.54 -2.52 7.47
C GLY A 16 -42.64 -1.65 6.21
N ALA A 17 -43.81 -1.64 5.56
CA ALA A 17 -44.04 -0.81 4.39
C ALA A 17 -43.99 0.70 4.69
N GLN A 18 -44.49 1.12 5.85
CA GLN A 18 -44.39 2.52 6.29
C GLN A 18 -42.95 2.93 6.60
N VAL A 19 -42.17 2.07 7.28
CA VAL A 19 -40.75 2.32 7.54
C VAL A 19 -39.96 2.41 6.23
N LEU A 20 -40.27 1.56 5.25
CA LEU A 20 -39.61 1.55 3.95
C LEU A 20 -39.97 2.79 3.12
N LEU A 21 -41.25 3.20 3.11
CA LEU A 21 -41.70 4.42 2.43
C LEU A 21 -41.07 5.68 3.05
N VAL A 22 -41.00 5.75 4.38
CA VAL A 22 -40.35 6.85 5.10
C VAL A 22 -38.86 6.87 4.82
N GLY A 23 -38.21 5.70 4.80
CA GLY A 23 -36.79 5.56 4.45
C GLY A 23 -36.49 5.99 3.02
N VAL A 24 -37.35 5.64 2.05
CA VAL A 24 -37.18 6.03 0.64
C VAL A 24 -37.45 7.52 0.44
N LEU A 25 -38.53 8.06 1.00
CA LEU A 25 -38.86 9.48 0.87
C LEU A 25 -37.84 10.37 1.60
N ALA A 26 -37.46 10.03 2.83
CA ALA A 26 -36.42 10.77 3.56
C ALA A 26 -35.01 10.52 3.02
N GLY A 27 -34.76 9.35 2.42
CA GLY A 27 -33.45 9.00 1.87
C GLY A 27 -33.19 9.55 0.46
N ILE A 28 -34.21 9.95 -0.28
CA ILE A 28 -34.07 10.51 -1.65
C ILE A 28 -34.36 12.01 -1.66
N LEU A 29 -35.49 12.45 -1.11
CA LEU A 29 -35.90 13.86 -1.24
C LEU A 29 -35.03 14.79 -0.39
N LEU A 30 -34.74 14.41 0.85
CA LEU A 30 -33.97 15.25 1.77
C LEU A 30 -32.53 15.47 1.31
N PRO A 31 -31.80 14.42 0.86
CA PRO A 31 -30.47 14.60 0.31
C PRO A 31 -30.45 15.44 -0.95
N THR A 32 -31.42 15.25 -1.85
CA THR A 32 -31.49 16.02 -3.09
C THR A 32 -31.67 17.51 -2.80
N VAL A 33 -32.50 17.85 -1.81
CA VAL A 33 -32.69 19.25 -1.39
C VAL A 33 -31.43 19.78 -0.71
N VAL A 34 -30.83 19.05 0.23
CA VAL A 34 -29.59 19.49 0.92
C VAL A 34 -28.41 19.63 -0.05
N LEU A 35 -28.25 18.72 -1.02
CA LEU A 35 -27.19 18.80 -2.03
C LEU A 35 -27.38 20.01 -2.94
N MET A 36 -28.62 20.30 -3.35
CA MET A 36 -28.96 21.52 -4.07
C MET A 36 -28.65 22.77 -3.23
N THR A 37 -28.97 22.78 -1.93
CA THR A 37 -28.64 23.89 -1.03
C THR A 37 -27.15 24.16 -0.96
N VAL A 38 -26.33 23.13 -0.80
CA VAL A 38 -24.86 23.26 -0.71
C VAL A 38 -24.27 23.75 -2.03
N PHE A 39 -24.71 23.19 -3.17
CA PHE A 39 -24.27 23.64 -4.50
C PHE A 39 -24.66 25.11 -4.78
N LEU A 40 -25.90 25.48 -4.46
CA LEU A 40 -26.41 26.84 -4.66
C LEU A 40 -25.75 27.86 -3.73
N LEU A 41 -25.38 27.45 -2.51
CA LEU A 41 -24.63 28.30 -1.58
C LEU A 41 -23.20 28.56 -2.05
N ASP A 42 -22.51 27.54 -2.56
CA ASP A 42 -21.12 27.68 -3.03
C ASP A 42 -21.03 28.60 -4.27
N GLU A 43 -21.95 28.45 -5.23
CA GLU A 43 -22.03 29.32 -6.42
C GLU A 43 -22.39 30.78 -6.06
N HIS A 44 -23.29 31.00 -5.10
CA HIS A 44 -23.79 32.35 -4.78
C HIS A 44 -22.93 33.13 -3.78
N ILE A 45 -22.18 32.46 -2.89
CA ILE A 45 -21.24 33.14 -1.98
C ILE A 45 -20.03 33.69 -2.75
N ALA A 46 -19.63 33.05 -3.85
CA ALA A 46 -18.56 33.54 -4.73
C ALA A 46 -18.91 34.86 -5.45
N VAL A 47 -20.20 35.15 -5.66
CA VAL A 47 -20.66 36.37 -6.34
C VAL A 47 -20.99 37.46 -5.31
N ARG A 48 -20.00 38.30 -5.02
CA ARG A 48 -20.10 39.47 -4.12
C ARG A 48 -21.34 40.32 -4.43
N GLY A 49 -22.37 40.25 -3.57
CA GLY A 49 -23.44 41.25 -3.51
C GLY A 49 -24.86 40.75 -3.20
N GLN A 50 -25.13 39.45 -3.12
CA GLN A 50 -26.49 38.91 -3.00
C GLN A 50 -26.76 38.11 -1.71
N LEU A 51 -26.22 38.56 -0.57
CA LEU A 51 -26.46 37.93 0.74
C LEU A 51 -27.97 37.76 1.06
N LEU A 52 -28.80 38.71 0.66
CA LEU A 52 -30.24 38.69 0.88
C LEU A 52 -30.97 37.63 0.04
N ARG A 53 -30.53 37.40 -1.21
CA ARG A 53 -31.09 36.34 -2.07
C ARG A 53 -30.63 34.96 -1.63
N GLY A 54 -29.36 34.83 -1.23
CA GLY A 54 -28.84 33.60 -0.62
C GLY A 54 -29.60 33.22 0.65
N ALA A 55 -29.81 34.16 1.57
CA ALA A 55 -30.57 33.92 2.79
C ALA A 55 -32.04 33.55 2.53
N LEU A 56 -32.69 34.18 1.54
CA LEU A 56 -34.06 33.85 1.14
C LEU A 56 -34.17 32.45 0.51
N LEU A 57 -33.22 32.07 -0.34
CA LEU A 57 -33.17 30.73 -0.94
C LEU A 57 -32.97 29.65 0.12
N VAL A 58 -31.99 29.84 1.02
CA VAL A 58 -31.75 28.93 2.15
C VAL A 58 -32.99 28.84 3.05
N GLY A 59 -33.63 29.97 3.35
CA GLY A 59 -34.85 29.99 4.15
C GLY A 59 -36.01 29.24 3.50
N ALA A 60 -36.19 29.39 2.18
CA ALA A 60 -37.22 28.69 1.41
C ALA A 60 -36.97 27.17 1.37
N GLU A 61 -35.72 26.75 1.23
CA GLU A 61 -35.35 25.33 1.23
C GLU A 61 -35.51 24.69 2.60
N ILE A 62 -35.08 25.36 3.67
CA ILE A 62 -35.33 24.89 5.04
C ILE A 62 -36.84 24.74 5.27
N ALA A 63 -37.63 25.71 4.82
CA ALA A 63 -39.09 25.63 4.92
C ALA A 63 -39.67 24.46 4.11
N LEU A 64 -39.14 24.18 2.91
CA LEU A 64 -39.53 23.04 2.08
C LEU A 64 -39.21 21.71 2.78
N VAL A 65 -37.98 21.55 3.30
CA VAL A 65 -37.56 20.34 4.01
C VAL A 65 -38.41 20.12 5.27
N LEU A 66 -38.63 21.17 6.06
CA LEU A 66 -39.50 21.12 7.22
C LEU A 66 -40.94 20.77 6.84
N GLY A 67 -41.44 21.29 5.71
CA GLY A 67 -42.75 20.96 5.16
C GLY A 67 -42.88 19.48 4.78
N VAL A 68 -41.87 18.93 4.08
CA VAL A 68 -41.80 17.52 3.71
C VAL A 68 -41.73 16.64 4.97
N LEU A 69 -40.83 16.95 5.92
CA LEU A 69 -40.72 16.23 7.19
C LEU A 69 -42.00 16.29 8.02
N PHE A 70 -42.68 17.43 8.04
CA PHE A 70 -43.97 17.60 8.69
C PHE A 70 -45.06 16.72 8.04
N GLY A 71 -45.06 16.64 6.70
CA GLY A 71 -45.93 15.73 5.94
C GLY A 71 -45.66 14.26 6.29
N ILE A 72 -44.39 13.86 6.32
CA ILE A 72 -43.97 12.51 6.72
C ILE A 72 -44.39 12.22 8.17
N GLY A 73 -44.15 13.15 9.10
CA GLY A 73 -44.57 13.05 10.50
C GLY A 73 -46.10 12.98 10.66
N THR A 74 -46.85 13.53 9.70
CA THR A 74 -48.31 13.42 9.64
C THR A 74 -48.76 12.03 9.23
N ILE A 75 -48.14 11.44 8.21
CA ILE A 75 -48.45 10.09 7.72
C ILE A 75 -48.01 9.03 8.74
N THR A 76 -46.91 9.28 9.44
CA THR A 76 -46.31 8.37 10.44
C THR A 76 -46.73 8.66 11.87
N ALA A 77 -47.77 9.48 12.07
CA ALA A 77 -48.22 9.93 13.39
C ALA A 77 -48.39 8.80 14.44
N PRO A 78 -48.86 7.58 14.09
CA PRO A 78 -49.00 6.48 15.04
C PRO A 78 -47.65 5.84 15.46
N ALA A 79 -46.63 5.95 14.61
CA ALA A 79 -45.37 5.24 14.73
C ALA A 79 -44.30 6.00 15.54
N SER A 80 -44.42 7.33 15.68
CA SER A 80 -43.49 8.17 16.44
C SER A 80 -44.10 8.66 17.75
N ARG A 81 -43.26 8.86 18.77
CA ARG A 81 -43.71 9.31 20.10
C ARG A 81 -44.16 10.76 20.12
N TRP A 82 -43.67 11.58 19.20
CA TRP A 82 -43.81 13.03 19.24
C TRP A 82 -44.77 13.59 18.20
N THR A 83 -45.25 12.76 17.28
CA THR A 83 -46.08 13.19 16.13
C THR A 83 -47.60 13.26 16.42
N GLY A 84 -48.00 13.07 17.68
CA GLY A 84 -49.41 13.02 18.10
C GLY A 84 -50.19 14.33 17.94
N GLY A 85 -49.50 15.47 17.88
CA GLY A 85 -50.11 16.80 17.68
C GLY A 85 -49.27 17.68 16.74
N ARG A 86 -49.86 18.79 16.26
CA ARG A 86 -49.19 19.70 15.29
C ARG A 86 -47.85 20.23 15.82
N ALA A 87 -47.81 20.73 17.06
CA ALA A 87 -46.59 21.22 17.69
C ALA A 87 -45.52 20.13 17.81
N GLY A 88 -45.93 18.89 18.14
CA GLY A 88 -45.02 17.77 18.25
C GLY A 88 -44.44 17.31 16.90
N ARG A 89 -45.20 17.44 15.80
CA ARG A 89 -44.68 17.18 14.43
C ARG A 89 -43.66 18.22 13.99
N VAL A 90 -43.89 19.50 14.33
CA VAL A 90 -42.91 20.57 14.06
C VAL A 90 -41.63 20.30 14.84
N LEU A 91 -41.73 19.99 16.13
CA LEU A 91 -40.56 19.65 16.95
C LEU A 91 -39.82 18.41 16.42
N TRP A 92 -40.55 17.37 16.01
CA TRP A 92 -39.98 16.16 15.43
C TRP A 92 -39.18 16.46 14.15
N ALA A 93 -39.74 17.27 13.24
CA ALA A 93 -39.08 17.67 12.01
C ALA A 93 -37.81 18.51 12.29
N GLN A 94 -37.88 19.45 13.24
CA GLN A 94 -36.73 20.27 13.63
C GLN A 94 -35.60 19.42 14.21
N VAL A 95 -35.91 18.44 15.07
CA VAL A 95 -34.88 17.58 15.67
C VAL A 95 -34.19 16.70 14.63
N ILE A 96 -34.94 16.15 13.67
CA ILE A 96 -34.34 15.38 12.57
C ILE A 96 -33.43 16.24 11.73
N LEU A 97 -33.88 17.45 11.40
CA LEU A 97 -33.08 18.39 10.62
C LEU A 97 -31.78 18.71 11.37
N VAL A 98 -31.87 19.23 12.60
CA VAL A 98 -30.70 19.67 13.38
C VAL A 98 -29.71 18.53 13.63
N LEU A 99 -30.17 17.40 14.19
CA LEU A 99 -29.26 16.30 14.53
C LEU A 99 -28.74 15.58 13.28
N GLY A 100 -29.57 15.43 12.25
CA GLY A 100 -29.15 14.84 10.98
C GLY A 100 -28.08 15.68 10.30
N THR A 101 -28.21 17.02 10.33
CA THR A 101 -27.18 17.93 9.84
C THR A 101 -25.90 17.87 10.66
N VAL A 102 -25.98 17.82 11.99
CA VAL A 102 -24.78 17.66 12.85
C VAL A 102 -24.02 16.37 12.53
N LEU A 103 -24.74 15.24 12.41
CA LEU A 103 -24.15 13.95 12.03
C LEU A 103 -23.56 14.00 10.61
N LEU A 104 -24.20 14.70 9.68
CA LEU A 104 -23.71 14.87 8.33
C LEU A 104 -22.40 15.66 8.30
N ILE A 105 -22.34 16.82 8.96
CA ILE A 105 -21.14 17.65 9.06
C ILE A 105 -20.00 16.86 9.74
N GLY A 106 -20.31 16.14 10.82
CA GLY A 106 -19.34 15.27 11.48
C GLY A 106 -18.82 14.16 10.56
N GLY A 107 -19.70 13.55 9.75
CA GLY A 107 -19.32 12.56 8.74
C GLY A 107 -18.41 13.13 7.64
N GLN A 108 -18.67 14.36 7.18
CA GLN A 108 -17.82 15.05 6.21
C GLN A 108 -16.44 15.37 6.80
N ALA A 109 -16.37 15.88 8.03
CA ALA A 109 -15.09 16.13 8.70
C ALA A 109 -14.25 14.84 8.84
N VAL A 110 -14.91 13.70 9.10
CA VAL A 110 -14.25 12.38 9.12
C VAL A 110 -13.81 11.95 7.72
N ASN A 111 -14.62 12.17 6.68
CA ASN A 111 -14.27 11.87 5.29
C ASN A 111 -13.02 12.65 4.84
N GLU A 112 -12.96 13.95 5.13
CA GLU A 112 -11.82 14.83 4.84
C GLU A 112 -10.56 14.41 5.62
N ALA A 113 -10.67 14.26 6.94
CA ALA A 113 -9.55 13.83 7.80
C ALA A 113 -9.08 12.40 7.45
N GLY A 114 -10.02 11.55 7.00
CA GLY A 114 -9.77 10.18 6.56
C GLY A 114 -9.18 10.07 5.16
N ARG A 115 -9.29 11.14 4.34
CA ARG A 115 -9.02 11.16 2.89
C ARG A 115 -9.76 10.06 2.12
N LEU A 116 -11.01 9.79 2.50
CA LEU A 116 -11.77 8.62 2.00
C LEU A 116 -12.31 8.81 0.57
N ARG A 117 -12.17 10.00 -0.06
CA ARG A 117 -12.53 10.31 -1.46
C ARG A 117 -13.86 9.69 -1.91
N LEU A 118 -14.88 9.76 -1.06
CA LEU A 118 -16.20 9.22 -1.36
C LEU A 118 -16.94 10.02 -2.46
N GLU A 119 -16.41 11.19 -2.84
CA GLU A 119 -16.95 12.11 -3.84
C GLU A 119 -17.01 11.53 -5.27
N ASP A 120 -16.14 10.56 -5.60
CA ASP A 120 -16.02 10.01 -6.96
C ASP A 120 -17.03 8.88 -7.27
N GLN A 121 -17.85 8.45 -6.31
CA GLN A 121 -18.78 7.33 -6.50
C GLN A 121 -20.26 7.76 -6.54
N LEU A 122 -20.97 7.30 -7.58
CA LEU A 122 -22.36 7.66 -7.90
C LEU A 122 -23.46 7.35 -6.86
N PRO A 123 -23.29 6.59 -5.74
CA PRO A 123 -24.30 6.57 -4.69
C PRO A 123 -24.13 7.67 -3.62
N PHE A 124 -23.26 8.65 -3.80
CA PHE A 124 -22.97 9.68 -2.78
C PHE A 124 -24.23 10.39 -2.26
N GLY A 125 -25.21 10.66 -3.13
CA GLY A 125 -26.49 11.26 -2.73
C GLY A 125 -27.30 10.46 -1.72
N VAL A 126 -27.24 9.12 -1.74
CA VAL A 126 -27.97 8.27 -0.80
C VAL A 126 -27.33 8.31 0.60
N LEU A 127 -26.01 8.46 0.67
CA LEU A 127 -25.27 8.52 1.93
C LEU A 127 -25.62 9.78 2.74
N PHE A 128 -25.94 10.89 2.08
CA PHE A 128 -26.41 12.11 2.75
C PHE A 128 -27.74 11.94 3.49
N GLY A 129 -28.57 10.95 3.12
CA GLY A 129 -29.87 10.68 3.76
C GLY A 129 -29.76 9.83 5.02
N VAL A 130 -28.68 9.06 5.16
CA VAL A 130 -28.47 8.11 6.27
C VAL A 130 -28.50 8.80 7.65
N PRO A 131 -27.82 9.94 7.87
CA PRO A 131 -27.89 10.65 9.16
C PRO A 131 -29.31 11.01 9.58
N TYR A 132 -30.12 11.55 8.66
CA TYR A 132 -31.49 11.95 8.92
C TYR A 132 -32.40 10.75 9.17
N ALA A 133 -32.22 9.66 8.41
CA ALA A 133 -32.96 8.41 8.60
C ALA A 133 -32.66 7.76 9.97
N LEU A 134 -31.40 7.79 10.42
CA LEU A 134 -31.00 7.28 11.74
C LEU A 134 -31.65 8.07 12.86
N VAL A 135 -31.63 9.40 12.80
CA VAL A 135 -32.31 10.25 13.80
C VAL A 135 -33.81 10.00 13.79
N ALA A 136 -34.44 9.90 12.61
CA ALA A 136 -35.86 9.59 12.50
C ALA A 136 -36.19 8.22 13.13
N ALA A 137 -35.34 7.21 12.92
CA ALA A 137 -35.49 5.88 13.50
C ALA A 137 -35.35 5.86 15.03
N MET A 138 -34.49 6.70 15.61
CA MET A 138 -34.36 6.86 17.06
C MET A 138 -35.64 7.43 17.71
N LEU A 139 -36.41 8.23 16.97
CA LEU A 139 -37.65 8.86 17.46
C LEU A 139 -38.88 7.97 17.34
N LEU A 140 -38.73 6.76 16.77
CA LEU A 140 -39.82 5.79 16.66
C LEU A 140 -40.27 5.27 18.04
N ARG A 141 -41.56 4.96 18.15
CA ARG A 141 -42.17 4.48 19.39
C ARG A 141 -41.71 3.07 19.76
N HIS A 142 -41.47 2.24 18.75
CA HIS A 142 -41.00 0.86 18.90
C HIS A 142 -39.56 0.82 19.43
N ARG A 143 -39.39 0.24 20.63
CA ARG A 143 -38.13 0.33 21.39
C ARG A 143 -36.95 -0.36 20.70
N TRP A 144 -37.18 -1.46 19.99
CA TRP A 144 -36.10 -2.22 19.36
C TRP A 144 -35.50 -1.53 18.13
N THR A 145 -36.33 -0.87 17.32
CA THR A 145 -35.86 -0.11 16.16
C THR A 145 -35.10 1.14 16.59
N ALA A 146 -35.60 1.83 17.63
CA ALA A 146 -34.90 2.96 18.22
C ALA A 146 -33.55 2.53 18.82
N LEU A 147 -33.50 1.41 19.55
CA LEU A 147 -32.26 0.86 20.09
C LEU A 147 -31.26 0.50 18.98
N GLY A 148 -31.72 -0.16 17.92
CA GLY A 148 -30.88 -0.49 16.75
C GLY A 148 -30.27 0.76 16.11
N ALA A 149 -31.07 1.81 15.90
CA ALA A 149 -30.58 3.07 15.36
C ALA A 149 -29.54 3.76 16.27
N VAL A 150 -29.75 3.72 17.59
CA VAL A 150 -28.78 4.23 18.58
C VAL A 150 -27.47 3.46 18.50
N VAL A 151 -27.51 2.13 18.48
CA VAL A 151 -26.31 1.28 18.40
C VAL A 151 -25.55 1.52 17.09
N VAL A 152 -26.24 1.58 15.95
CA VAL A 152 -25.62 1.87 14.65
C VAL A 152 -24.97 3.24 14.65
N THR A 153 -25.64 4.26 15.19
CA THR A 153 -25.09 5.62 15.25
C THR A 153 -23.88 5.70 16.17
N ALA A 154 -23.93 5.06 17.34
CA ALA A 154 -22.78 4.99 18.25
C ALA A 154 -21.59 4.27 17.59
N ALA A 155 -21.83 3.17 16.88
CA ALA A 155 -20.79 2.46 16.13
C ALA A 155 -20.17 3.33 15.03
N LEU A 156 -20.97 4.10 14.29
CA LEU A 156 -20.50 5.03 13.27
C LEU A 156 -19.68 6.17 13.87
N ILE A 157 -20.12 6.76 14.98
CA ILE A 157 -19.38 7.81 15.69
C ILE A 157 -18.03 7.28 16.19
N VAL A 158 -18.02 6.13 16.86
CA VAL A 158 -16.78 5.50 17.35
C VAL A 158 -15.83 5.19 16.20
N SER A 159 -16.35 4.63 15.10
CA SER A 159 -15.56 4.36 13.89
C SER A 159 -14.98 5.65 13.29
N GLY A 160 -15.76 6.73 13.24
CA GLY A 160 -15.32 8.02 12.76
C GLY A 160 -14.23 8.64 13.64
N VAL A 161 -14.39 8.62 14.96
CA VAL A 161 -13.36 9.09 15.91
C VAL A 161 -12.07 8.28 15.76
N ILE A 162 -12.16 6.97 15.60
CA ILE A 162 -10.98 6.12 15.36
C ILE A 162 -10.30 6.47 14.03
N ALA A 163 -11.09 6.76 12.99
CA ALA A 163 -10.57 7.16 11.69
C ALA A 163 -9.87 8.53 11.71
N THR A 164 -10.19 9.40 12.68
CA THR A 164 -9.55 10.72 12.85
C THR A 164 -8.39 10.73 13.84
N LEU A 165 -8.20 9.68 14.63
CA LEU A 165 -7.03 9.57 15.51
C LEU A 165 -5.73 9.73 14.68
N PRO A 166 -4.78 10.56 15.14
CA PRO A 166 -3.53 10.77 14.44
C PRO A 166 -2.83 9.42 14.23
N PRO A 167 -2.19 9.20 13.07
CA PRO A 167 -1.39 8.00 12.87
C PRO A 167 -0.41 7.84 14.03
N GLN A 168 -0.12 6.59 14.41
CA GLN A 168 0.85 6.31 15.45
C GLN A 168 2.10 7.16 15.20
N SER A 169 2.50 7.94 16.23
CA SER A 169 3.68 8.77 16.13
C SER A 169 4.87 7.91 15.71
N LEU A 170 5.78 8.47 14.90
CA LEU A 170 6.99 7.79 14.44
C LEU A 170 7.73 7.06 15.58
N ASN A 171 7.77 7.68 16.75
CA ASN A 171 8.37 7.14 17.96
C ASN A 171 7.68 5.86 18.46
N GLY A 172 6.35 5.77 18.36
CA GLY A 172 5.62 4.54 18.67
C GLY A 172 6.01 3.40 17.74
N ARG A 173 6.11 3.67 16.45
CA ARG A 173 6.55 2.69 15.44
C ARG A 173 7.99 2.23 15.66
N LEU A 174 8.89 3.17 15.99
CA LEU A 174 10.28 2.86 16.33
C LEU A 174 10.36 1.98 17.58
N ALA A 175 9.62 2.32 18.64
CA ALA A 175 9.56 1.53 19.87
C ALA A 175 9.06 0.10 19.62
N GLU A 176 8.05 -0.08 18.77
CA GLU A 176 7.52 -1.40 18.41
C GLU A 176 8.53 -2.29 17.67
N THR A 177 9.46 -1.69 16.93
CA THR A 177 10.53 -2.44 16.24
C THR A 177 11.76 -2.67 17.13
N GLY A 178 11.78 -2.12 18.34
CA GLY A 178 12.97 -2.11 19.20
C GLY A 178 14.12 -1.29 18.61
N THR A 179 13.87 -0.45 17.59
CA THR A 179 14.93 0.29 16.90
C THR A 179 15.08 1.68 17.52
N SER A 180 16.27 1.99 18.00
CA SER A 180 16.59 3.34 18.46
C SER A 180 16.61 4.33 17.29
N ARG A 181 16.08 5.54 17.51
CA ARG A 181 16.19 6.65 16.56
C ARG A 181 17.64 6.98 16.20
N SER A 182 18.58 6.79 17.12
CA SER A 182 20.01 7.01 16.87
C SER A 182 20.63 6.00 15.91
N ALA A 183 19.99 4.84 15.69
CA ALA A 183 20.45 3.84 14.73
C ALA A 183 19.97 4.14 13.29
N MET A 184 19.03 5.07 13.12
CA MET A 184 18.50 5.46 11.81
C MET A 184 19.43 6.48 11.15
N LEU A 185 20.22 6.02 10.19
CA LEU A 185 21.22 6.83 9.50
C LEU A 185 20.71 7.25 8.11
N SER A 186 21.07 8.45 7.68
CA SER A 186 20.89 8.93 6.31
C SER A 186 22.20 9.49 5.77
N THR A 187 22.43 9.30 4.48
CA THR A 187 23.54 9.90 3.73
C THR A 187 23.12 10.02 2.27
N SER A 188 23.69 10.98 1.56
CA SER A 188 23.44 11.21 0.14
C SER A 188 24.75 11.13 -0.62
N VAL A 189 24.79 10.31 -1.66
CA VAL A 189 25.97 10.13 -2.51
C VAL A 189 25.55 10.40 -3.95
N THR A 190 26.26 11.28 -4.64
CA THR A 190 25.95 11.60 -6.04
C THR A 190 26.02 10.34 -6.90
N GLY A 191 24.98 10.12 -7.71
CA GLY A 191 24.86 8.92 -8.53
C GLY A 191 24.30 7.70 -7.80
N TYR A 192 23.87 7.85 -6.54
CA TYR A 192 23.22 6.79 -5.76
C TYR A 192 21.85 7.22 -5.21
N GLU A 193 20.93 6.26 -5.11
CA GLU A 193 19.63 6.37 -4.46
C GLU A 193 19.51 5.44 -3.26
N THR A 194 18.62 5.78 -2.32
CA THR A 194 18.37 4.92 -1.15
C THR A 194 17.49 3.74 -1.54
N ASP A 195 17.96 2.54 -1.24
CA ASP A 195 17.21 1.29 -1.39
C ASP A 195 16.17 1.18 -0.26
N THR A 196 14.91 1.45 -0.59
CA THR A 196 13.79 1.40 0.36
C THR A 196 13.40 -0.01 0.77
N ALA A 197 13.88 -1.05 0.08
CA ALA A 197 13.64 -2.45 0.42
C ALA A 197 14.63 -2.99 1.46
N ALA A 198 15.68 -2.24 1.80
CA ALA A 198 16.65 -2.64 2.80
C ALA A 198 16.07 -2.64 4.23
N ASN A 199 16.65 -3.47 5.10
CA ASN A 199 16.28 -3.51 6.51
C ASN A 199 16.48 -2.13 7.16
N TRP A 200 15.55 -1.67 8.00
CA TRP A 200 15.57 -0.34 8.63
C TRP A 200 16.84 -0.05 9.46
N THR A 201 17.54 -1.09 9.91
CA THR A 201 18.81 -0.99 10.65
C THR A 201 20.03 -0.73 9.76
N GLU A 202 19.86 -0.82 8.44
CA GLU A 202 20.90 -0.66 7.43
C GLU A 202 20.44 0.34 6.36
N LEU A 203 21.21 1.40 6.16
CA LEU A 203 21.06 2.25 4.99
C LEU A 203 21.79 1.62 3.82
N ARG A 204 21.05 1.14 2.83
CA ARG A 204 21.62 0.68 1.58
C ARG A 204 21.41 1.72 0.48
N LEU A 205 22.46 2.01 -0.27
CA LEU A 205 22.44 2.88 -1.44
C LEU A 205 22.80 2.08 -2.68
N ARG A 206 22.08 2.33 -3.78
CA ARG A 206 22.31 1.70 -5.09
C ARG A 206 22.53 2.79 -6.15
N PRO A 207 23.24 2.50 -7.25
CA PRO A 207 23.40 3.47 -8.33
C PRO A 207 22.06 3.93 -8.92
N VAL A 208 21.90 5.23 -9.20
CA VAL A 208 20.68 5.79 -9.82
C VAL A 208 20.50 5.22 -11.22
N GLY A 209 19.29 4.79 -11.56
CA GLY A 209 18.96 4.23 -12.88
C GLY A 209 19.45 2.79 -13.09
N GLY A 210 20.22 2.24 -12.15
CA GLY A 210 20.45 0.81 -12.06
C GLY A 210 19.26 0.20 -11.33
N ALA A 211 18.34 -0.42 -12.06
CA ALA A 211 17.26 -1.21 -11.47
C ALA A 211 17.88 -2.45 -10.78
N GLY A 212 18.54 -2.25 -9.64
CA GLY A 212 19.41 -3.22 -9.01
C GLY A 212 20.49 -3.68 -9.97
N SER A 213 21.66 -3.02 -9.92
CA SER A 213 22.83 -3.32 -10.75
C SER A 213 23.49 -4.67 -10.41
N TYR A 214 22.68 -5.71 -10.40
CA TYR A 214 23.01 -7.10 -10.18
C TYR A 214 23.27 -7.64 -11.57
N HIS A 215 24.52 -7.67 -12.02
CA HIS A 215 24.81 -8.47 -13.19
C HIS A 215 24.59 -9.93 -12.80
N HIS A 216 23.55 -10.54 -13.36
CA HIS A 216 23.21 -11.92 -13.11
C HIS A 216 22.49 -12.49 -14.32
N VAL A 217 22.68 -13.79 -14.53
CA VAL A 217 21.92 -14.57 -15.51
C VAL A 217 21.25 -15.71 -14.77
N GLU A 218 19.95 -15.81 -14.90
CA GLU A 218 19.15 -16.88 -14.30
C GLU A 218 18.71 -17.87 -15.38
N LEU A 219 18.84 -19.16 -15.08
CA LEU A 219 18.29 -20.23 -15.90
C LEU A 219 17.19 -20.96 -15.16
N ILE A 220 16.05 -21.12 -15.83
CA ILE A 220 14.95 -21.94 -15.37
C ILE A 220 14.61 -22.98 -16.43
N GLY A 221 14.75 -24.24 -16.07
CA GLY A 221 14.25 -25.36 -16.83
C GLY A 221 12.86 -25.76 -16.39
N CYS A 222 11.94 -26.02 -17.33
CA CYS A 222 10.62 -26.53 -16.99
C CYS A 222 9.97 -27.36 -18.09
N GLU A 223 8.98 -28.14 -17.66
CA GLU A 223 8.00 -28.74 -18.56
C GLU A 223 6.92 -27.73 -18.91
N VAL A 224 6.50 -27.80 -20.17
CA VAL A 224 5.47 -26.97 -20.77
C VAL A 224 4.12 -27.66 -20.59
N THR A 225 3.17 -26.97 -19.97
CA THR A 225 1.79 -27.42 -19.85
C THR A 225 1.09 -27.43 -21.20
N GLU A 226 -0.10 -28.01 -21.28
CA GLU A 226 -0.96 -27.94 -22.47
C GLU A 226 -1.27 -26.49 -22.91
N THR A 227 -1.22 -25.54 -21.97
CA THR A 227 -1.41 -24.10 -22.23
C THR A 227 -0.15 -23.39 -22.72
N GLY A 228 0.96 -24.10 -22.92
CA GLY A 228 2.24 -23.51 -23.33
C GLY A 228 3.01 -22.86 -22.16
N GLU A 229 2.56 -23.06 -20.92
CA GLU A 229 3.10 -22.39 -19.74
C GLU A 229 4.11 -23.26 -18.99
N CYS A 230 5.05 -22.61 -18.34
CA CYS A 230 6.09 -23.24 -17.54
C CYS A 230 5.56 -23.49 -16.11
N TYR A 231 5.26 -24.74 -15.76
CA TYR A 231 4.46 -25.13 -14.57
C TYR A 231 5.07 -24.73 -13.19
N TRP A 232 6.33 -24.29 -13.15
CA TRP A 232 7.08 -24.02 -11.89
C TRP A 232 7.62 -22.58 -11.76
N VAL A 233 7.25 -21.69 -12.68
CA VAL A 233 7.74 -20.30 -12.65
C VAL A 233 6.80 -19.44 -11.82
N ASN A 234 7.30 -18.96 -10.68
CA ASN A 234 6.63 -17.93 -9.89
C ASN A 234 6.11 -16.82 -10.83
N PRO A 235 4.87 -16.32 -10.68
CA PRO A 235 4.27 -15.39 -11.65
C PRO A 235 5.12 -14.14 -11.94
N GLY A 236 5.94 -13.69 -10.98
CA GLY A 236 6.89 -12.58 -11.16
C GLY A 236 8.09 -12.89 -12.06
N TYR A 237 8.30 -14.14 -12.45
CA TYR A 237 9.39 -14.64 -13.31
C TYR A 237 8.92 -15.06 -14.70
N ARG A 238 7.62 -14.91 -14.99
CA ARG A 238 7.03 -15.23 -16.28
C ARG A 238 7.41 -14.20 -17.35
N LEU A 239 8.32 -14.59 -18.25
CA LEU A 239 8.71 -13.77 -19.41
C LEU A 239 7.58 -13.65 -20.44
N ASP A 240 6.68 -14.64 -20.52
CA ASP A 240 5.62 -14.72 -21.52
C ASP A 240 4.54 -13.63 -21.40
N LYS A 241 4.57 -12.85 -20.30
CA LYS A 241 3.74 -11.65 -20.12
C LYS A 241 4.38 -10.37 -20.65
N PHE A 242 5.60 -10.45 -21.18
CA PHE A 242 6.34 -9.30 -21.70
C PHE A 242 6.22 -9.17 -23.22
N THR A 243 6.60 -8.00 -23.73
CA THR A 243 6.70 -7.78 -25.18
C THR A 243 7.71 -8.75 -25.75
N SER A 244 7.31 -9.48 -26.80
CA SER A 244 8.10 -10.57 -27.38
C SER A 244 8.48 -10.31 -28.82
N THR A 245 9.60 -10.90 -29.25
CA THR A 245 10.06 -10.90 -30.63
C THR A 245 10.70 -12.26 -30.91
N VAL A 246 10.24 -12.94 -31.96
CA VAL A 246 10.86 -14.20 -32.39
C VAL A 246 12.23 -13.90 -32.97
N ASP A 247 13.28 -14.45 -32.37
CA ASP A 247 14.66 -14.25 -32.82
C ASP A 247 15.05 -15.32 -33.86
N SER A 248 14.77 -16.59 -33.54
CA SER A 248 14.95 -17.72 -34.46
C SER A 248 13.96 -18.86 -34.14
N PRO A 249 13.79 -19.88 -35.01
CA PRO A 249 12.85 -20.97 -34.74
C PRO A 249 13.12 -21.65 -33.39
N GLY A 250 12.13 -21.59 -32.49
CA GLY A 250 12.24 -22.13 -31.13
C GLY A 250 12.97 -21.23 -30.13
N LEU A 251 13.33 -19.99 -30.49
CA LEU A 251 13.97 -19.00 -29.61
C LEU A 251 13.23 -17.66 -29.69
N THR A 252 12.64 -17.25 -28.58
CA THR A 252 11.87 -16.01 -28.49
C THR A 252 12.49 -15.09 -27.44
N TYR A 253 12.74 -13.84 -27.83
CA TYR A 253 13.19 -12.79 -26.94
C TYR A 253 12.00 -12.11 -26.26
N TYR A 254 12.14 -11.78 -24.98
CA TYR A 254 11.14 -11.11 -24.16
C TYR A 254 11.77 -9.94 -23.41
N ARG A 255 11.07 -8.79 -23.35
CA ARG A 255 11.55 -7.60 -22.65
C ARG A 255 10.48 -7.01 -21.73
N GLY A 256 10.73 -7.06 -20.43
CA GLY A 256 9.90 -6.44 -19.39
C GLY A 256 10.47 -5.08 -18.94
N THR A 257 9.89 -4.55 -17.86
CA THR A 257 10.27 -3.24 -17.28
C THR A 257 11.47 -3.31 -16.32
N SER A 258 11.84 -4.49 -15.84
CA SER A 258 12.95 -4.69 -14.89
C SER A 258 13.92 -5.81 -15.30
N LYS A 259 13.58 -6.59 -16.32
CA LYS A 259 14.38 -7.70 -16.82
C LYS A 259 14.02 -8.03 -18.27
N HIS A 260 14.90 -8.77 -18.93
CA HIS A 260 14.71 -9.26 -20.29
C HIS A 260 15.43 -10.58 -20.46
N GLY A 261 15.12 -11.31 -21.53
CA GLY A 261 15.67 -12.64 -21.71
C GLY A 261 15.11 -13.40 -22.90
N TYR A 262 15.42 -14.68 -22.93
CA TYR A 262 15.09 -15.62 -23.98
C TYR A 262 14.33 -16.82 -23.42
N VAL A 263 13.33 -17.29 -24.16
CA VAL A 263 12.75 -18.61 -23.97
C VAL A 263 13.16 -19.47 -25.17
N ARG A 264 13.81 -20.61 -24.88
CA ARG A 264 14.18 -21.62 -25.85
C ARG A 264 13.32 -22.86 -25.67
N VAL A 265 12.62 -23.26 -26.72
CA VAL A 265 11.87 -24.52 -26.77
C VAL A 265 12.85 -25.66 -26.98
N LEU A 266 12.78 -26.66 -26.11
CA LEU A 266 13.59 -27.88 -26.14
C LEU A 266 12.72 -29.07 -26.55
N SER A 267 13.34 -30.20 -26.86
CA SER A 267 12.61 -31.43 -27.19
C SER A 267 11.84 -31.98 -25.98
N GLY A 268 10.72 -32.67 -26.25
CA GLY A 268 9.94 -33.39 -25.23
C GLY A 268 9.18 -32.48 -24.27
N ASN A 269 8.46 -31.47 -24.79
CA ASN A 269 7.66 -30.51 -24.01
C ASN A 269 8.45 -29.78 -22.92
N ARG A 270 9.72 -29.45 -23.19
CA ARG A 270 10.57 -28.68 -22.27
C ARG A 270 10.85 -27.29 -22.81
N GLN A 271 11.05 -26.35 -21.89
CA GLN A 271 11.52 -25.02 -22.19
C GLN A 271 12.65 -24.64 -21.24
N LEU A 272 13.58 -23.85 -21.75
CA LEU A 272 14.60 -23.15 -20.99
C LEU A 272 14.29 -21.66 -21.05
N GLN A 273 14.15 -21.03 -19.88
CA GLN A 273 14.11 -19.58 -19.76
C GLN A 273 15.47 -19.09 -19.29
N VAL A 274 16.02 -18.11 -20.00
CA VAL A 274 17.25 -17.40 -19.65
C VAL A 274 16.91 -15.93 -19.52
N TYR A 275 17.19 -15.30 -18.39
CA TYR A 275 16.99 -13.85 -18.28
C TYR A 275 18.03 -13.22 -17.37
N GLY A 276 18.19 -11.91 -17.53
CA GLY A 276 19.06 -11.08 -16.70
C GLY A 276 18.44 -9.72 -16.43
N SER A 277 19.18 -8.89 -15.69
CA SER A 277 18.84 -7.49 -15.49
C SER A 277 18.84 -6.74 -16.83
N LEU A 278 18.21 -5.56 -16.89
CA LEU A 278 18.20 -4.73 -18.12
C LEU A 278 19.58 -4.23 -18.56
N GLU A 279 20.61 -4.42 -17.74
CA GLU A 279 21.99 -4.04 -18.00
C GLU A 279 22.73 -5.13 -18.77
N GLU A 280 22.23 -6.37 -18.75
CA GLU A 280 22.81 -7.44 -19.52
C GLU A 280 22.64 -7.21 -21.03
N SER A 281 23.68 -7.51 -21.79
CA SER A 281 23.56 -7.42 -23.23
C SER A 281 22.61 -8.51 -23.74
N GLN A 282 21.76 -8.16 -24.70
CA GLN A 282 20.89 -9.14 -25.35
C GLN A 282 21.72 -10.29 -25.96
N GLU A 283 22.91 -9.99 -26.50
CA GLU A 283 23.79 -10.99 -27.10
C GLU A 283 24.36 -11.98 -26.08
N LEU A 284 24.67 -11.52 -24.86
CA LEU A 284 25.04 -12.39 -23.75
C LEU A 284 23.91 -13.39 -23.44
N LEU A 285 22.69 -12.88 -23.22
CA LEU A 285 21.54 -13.72 -22.89
C LEU A 285 21.20 -14.69 -24.02
N ARG A 286 21.36 -14.26 -25.27
CA ARG A 286 21.21 -15.09 -26.47
C ARG A 286 22.24 -16.22 -26.49
N THR A 287 23.50 -15.88 -26.26
CA THR A 287 24.60 -16.85 -26.19
C THR A 287 24.29 -17.90 -25.12
N VAL A 288 23.94 -17.46 -23.90
CA VAL A 288 23.58 -18.38 -22.81
C VAL A 288 22.39 -19.27 -23.18
N ALA A 289 21.33 -18.73 -23.78
CA ALA A 289 20.17 -19.53 -24.20
C ALA A 289 20.54 -20.61 -25.23
N LEU A 290 21.49 -20.31 -26.11
CA LEU A 290 21.95 -21.24 -27.15
C LEU A 290 22.95 -22.28 -26.62
N THR A 291 23.82 -21.93 -25.68
CA THR A 291 24.88 -22.80 -25.16
C THR A 291 24.50 -23.56 -23.90
N ALA A 292 23.43 -23.15 -23.20
CA ALA A 292 22.98 -23.83 -22.00
C ALA A 292 22.60 -25.29 -22.27
N ARG A 293 23.00 -26.17 -21.36
CA ARG A 293 22.81 -27.61 -21.39
C ARG A 293 22.27 -28.11 -20.06
N GLU A 294 21.77 -29.33 -20.00
CA GLU A 294 21.47 -29.94 -18.71
C GLU A 294 22.76 -30.11 -17.89
N ALA A 295 22.66 -29.81 -16.59
CA ALA A 295 23.77 -29.96 -15.67
C ALA A 295 24.18 -31.44 -15.54
N THR A 296 25.48 -31.69 -15.51
CA THR A 296 26.05 -33.01 -15.23
C THR A 296 25.80 -33.42 -13.78
N GLU A 297 25.98 -34.69 -13.46
CA GLU A 297 25.85 -35.18 -12.07
C GLU A 297 26.85 -34.50 -11.13
N GLN A 298 28.08 -34.25 -11.60
CA GLN A 298 29.08 -33.52 -10.84
C GLN A 298 28.62 -32.09 -10.55
N GLU A 299 28.07 -31.38 -11.53
CA GLU A 299 27.52 -30.03 -11.34
C GLU A 299 26.34 -30.04 -10.37
N ARG A 300 25.38 -30.97 -10.54
CA ARG A 300 24.23 -31.13 -9.61
C ARG A 300 24.67 -31.40 -8.17
N SER A 301 25.71 -32.22 -7.98
CA SER A 301 26.21 -32.58 -6.65
C SER A 301 26.78 -31.39 -5.87
N ARG A 302 27.31 -30.35 -6.53
CA ARG A 302 27.78 -29.11 -5.86
C ARG A 302 26.68 -28.37 -5.12
N PHE A 303 25.45 -28.60 -5.54
CA PHE A 303 24.26 -27.88 -5.13
C PHE A 303 23.52 -28.69 -4.00
N ASN A 304 23.73 -30.01 -3.81
CA ASN A 304 22.95 -30.78 -2.81
C ASN A 304 21.41 -30.68 -3.06
N THR A 305 21.01 -30.51 -4.33
CA THR A 305 19.59 -30.57 -4.74
C THR A 305 19.21 -32.02 -5.02
N SER A 306 18.43 -32.65 -4.13
CA SER A 306 17.80 -33.94 -4.41
C SER A 306 16.53 -33.87 -5.26
N LYS A 307 16.12 -32.67 -5.73
CA LYS A 307 14.76 -32.42 -6.23
C LYS A 307 14.62 -31.61 -7.53
N GLY A 308 15.73 -31.22 -8.17
CA GLY A 308 15.69 -30.46 -9.42
C GLY A 308 15.77 -31.35 -10.65
N ASN A 309 14.65 -31.77 -11.23
CA ASN A 309 14.65 -32.60 -12.45
C ASN A 309 15.23 -31.86 -13.69
N PHE A 310 15.35 -30.53 -13.65
CA PHE A 310 15.72 -29.70 -14.81
C PHE A 310 16.71 -28.57 -14.45
N LEU A 311 17.88 -28.93 -13.92
CA LEU A 311 18.97 -27.96 -13.71
C LEU A 311 19.72 -27.74 -15.03
N TYR A 312 19.80 -26.49 -15.49
CA TYR A 312 20.58 -26.11 -16.67
C TYR A 312 21.86 -25.38 -16.25
N TRP A 313 22.89 -25.53 -17.08
CA TRP A 313 24.23 -25.02 -16.87
C TRP A 313 24.75 -24.37 -18.16
N PHE A 314 25.56 -23.33 -18.03
CA PHE A 314 26.36 -22.81 -19.13
C PHE A 314 27.79 -22.53 -18.67
N ASP A 315 28.73 -22.66 -19.60
CA ASP A 315 30.13 -22.33 -19.37
C ASP A 315 30.46 -21.07 -20.17
N LEU A 316 30.58 -19.94 -19.48
CA LEU A 316 30.98 -18.67 -20.09
C LEU A 316 32.11 -18.06 -19.28
N ALA A 317 33.17 -17.64 -19.97
CA ALA A 317 34.31 -16.99 -19.33
C ALA A 317 33.84 -15.74 -18.57
N GLY A 318 34.28 -15.62 -17.31
CA GLY A 318 33.91 -14.50 -16.45
C GLY A 318 32.60 -14.68 -15.70
N TRP A 319 31.95 -15.86 -15.75
CA TRP A 319 30.72 -16.16 -15.02
C TRP A 319 30.90 -17.43 -14.18
N GLU A 320 30.36 -17.40 -12.97
CA GLU A 320 30.33 -18.55 -12.06
C GLU A 320 28.91 -18.80 -11.55
N PRO A 321 28.55 -20.07 -11.29
CA PRO A 321 27.24 -20.41 -10.77
C PRO A 321 27.09 -19.90 -9.33
N ASP A 322 25.95 -19.29 -9.04
CA ASP A 322 25.51 -18.89 -7.71
C ASP A 322 24.19 -19.60 -7.37
N TRP A 323 24.06 -20.05 -6.12
CA TRP A 323 22.87 -20.79 -5.71
C TRP A 323 21.71 -19.84 -5.49
N MET A 324 20.53 -20.15 -6.05
CA MET A 324 19.28 -19.50 -5.65
C MET A 324 18.22 -20.46 -5.08
N ASN A 325 17.82 -21.52 -5.80
CA ASN A 325 16.88 -22.52 -5.29
C ASN A 325 16.86 -23.83 -6.12
N THR A 326 15.97 -24.78 -5.79
CA THR A 326 15.90 -26.13 -6.38
C THR A 326 15.52 -26.19 -7.87
N HIS A 327 15.02 -25.12 -8.46
CA HIS A 327 14.56 -25.08 -9.86
C HIS A 327 15.21 -23.97 -10.68
N MET A 328 16.15 -23.22 -10.08
CA MET A 328 16.73 -22.04 -10.68
C MET A 328 18.19 -21.93 -10.30
N LEU A 329 19.05 -21.90 -11.32
CA LEU A 329 20.46 -21.61 -11.16
C LEU A 329 20.71 -20.17 -11.57
N GLN A 330 21.31 -19.40 -10.67
CA GLN A 330 21.79 -18.06 -10.97
C GLN A 330 23.26 -18.17 -11.35
N PHE A 331 23.72 -17.27 -12.19
CA PHE A 331 25.13 -17.07 -12.49
C PHE A 331 25.44 -15.62 -12.23
N LYS A 332 26.61 -15.37 -11.64
CA LYS A 332 27.14 -14.03 -11.40
C LYS A 332 28.49 -13.88 -12.09
N PRO A 333 28.92 -12.64 -12.39
CA PRO A 333 30.27 -12.41 -12.85
C PRO A 333 31.29 -12.84 -11.80
N THR A 334 32.41 -13.40 -12.26
CA THR A 334 33.57 -13.70 -11.40
C THR A 334 34.29 -12.42 -10.95
N ASP A 335 34.12 -11.31 -11.68
CA ASP A 335 34.56 -10.00 -11.20
C ASP A 335 33.58 -9.49 -10.12
N PRO A 336 34.00 -9.41 -8.84
CA PRO A 336 33.13 -8.97 -7.75
C PRO A 336 32.63 -7.53 -7.92
N ARG A 337 33.26 -6.73 -8.80
CA ARG A 337 32.81 -5.37 -9.15
C ARG A 337 31.51 -5.36 -9.94
N LEU A 338 31.24 -6.42 -10.68
CA LEU A 338 30.05 -6.59 -11.49
C LEU A 338 28.99 -7.41 -10.75
N GLY A 339 29.38 -8.16 -9.73
CA GLY A 339 28.43 -8.97 -8.95
C GLY A 339 27.33 -8.15 -8.25
N PRO A 340 26.33 -8.86 -7.68
CA PRO A 340 25.18 -8.30 -6.98
C PRO A 340 25.38 -7.06 -6.12
N ASN A 341 26.43 -7.07 -5.30
CA ASN A 341 26.70 -6.00 -4.36
C ASN A 341 27.92 -5.18 -4.77
N GLY A 342 28.46 -5.40 -5.98
CA GLY A 342 29.71 -4.82 -6.46
C GLY A 342 29.71 -3.29 -6.46
N ARG A 343 28.54 -2.67 -6.64
CA ARG A 343 28.37 -1.21 -6.59
C ARG A 343 27.40 -0.74 -5.52
N THR A 344 27.11 -1.58 -4.52
CA THR A 344 26.21 -1.22 -3.43
C THR A 344 27.00 -0.60 -2.29
N ILE A 345 26.45 0.43 -1.66
CA ILE A 345 26.98 1.01 -0.43
C ILE A 345 26.03 0.65 0.71
N THR A 346 26.57 0.06 1.76
CA THR A 346 25.84 -0.29 2.98
C THR A 346 26.39 0.55 4.13
N VAL A 347 25.53 1.23 4.87
CA VAL A 347 25.88 2.03 6.05
C VAL A 347 25.05 1.56 7.23
N ARG A 348 25.69 1.24 8.36
CA ARG A 348 25.03 0.75 9.57
C ARG A 348 25.77 1.15 10.83
N THR A 349 25.06 1.15 11.96
CA THR A 349 25.70 1.25 13.27
C THR A 349 26.17 -0.13 13.69
N VAL A 350 27.41 -0.26 14.18
CA VAL A 350 27.96 -1.53 14.68
C VAL A 350 28.34 -1.39 16.15
N PRO A 351 28.07 -2.42 16.99
CA PRO A 351 28.56 -2.44 18.36
C PRO A 351 30.07 -2.72 18.40
N GLY A 352 30.75 -2.17 19.40
CA GLY A 352 32.15 -2.51 19.71
C GLY A 352 33.21 -1.61 19.09
N GLN A 353 34.47 -2.04 19.25
CA GLN A 353 35.64 -1.29 18.81
C GLN A 353 35.77 -1.34 17.29
N PRO A 354 35.95 -0.19 16.61
CA PRO A 354 36.16 -0.18 15.16
C PRO A 354 37.48 -0.88 14.84
N CYS A 355 37.45 -1.76 13.85
CA CYS A 355 38.60 -2.49 13.34
C CYS A 355 39.40 -3.28 14.40
N PRO A 356 38.92 -4.46 14.81
CA PRO A 356 39.57 -5.27 15.85
C PRO A 356 40.89 -5.94 15.41
N GLU A 357 41.25 -5.92 14.13
CA GLU A 357 42.41 -6.61 13.56
C GLU A 357 43.51 -5.64 13.13
N LEU A 358 44.78 -6.09 13.15
CA LEU A 358 45.91 -5.39 12.56
C LEU A 358 45.65 -5.21 11.05
N GLY A 359 45.69 -3.97 10.55
CA GLY A 359 45.54 -3.69 9.10
C GLY A 359 44.65 -2.52 8.72
N CYS A 360 44.05 -1.79 9.68
CA CYS A 360 43.35 -0.55 9.35
C CYS A 360 44.30 0.63 9.15
N GLU A 361 44.07 1.36 8.07
CA GLU A 361 44.67 2.65 7.79
C GLU A 361 43.87 3.72 8.53
N ARG A 362 44.54 4.59 9.29
CA ARG A 362 43.91 5.78 9.89
C ARG A 362 44.09 6.95 8.94
N GLU A 363 42.98 7.49 8.44
CA GLU A 363 43.01 8.68 7.57
C GLU A 363 42.87 9.98 8.36
N GLU A 364 41.88 10.04 9.26
CA GLU A 364 41.52 11.23 10.04
C GLU A 364 41.12 10.82 11.47
N PRO A 365 41.02 11.77 12.43
CA PRO A 365 40.54 11.47 13.78
C PRO A 365 39.17 10.77 13.74
N GLY A 366 39.13 9.52 14.21
CA GLY A 366 37.91 8.72 14.28
C GLY A 366 37.49 8.04 12.96
N LEU A 367 38.21 8.27 11.84
CA LEU A 367 37.97 7.64 10.55
C LEU A 367 39.04 6.58 10.26
N LEU A 368 38.61 5.33 10.14
CA LEU A 368 39.45 4.18 9.81
C LEU A 368 39.03 3.56 8.48
N PHE A 369 39.99 3.09 7.71
CA PHE A 369 39.80 2.46 6.41
C PHE A 369 40.43 1.07 6.39
N ARG A 370 39.80 0.12 5.70
CA ARG A 370 40.46 -1.10 5.21
C ARG A 370 39.84 -1.59 3.92
N THR A 371 40.59 -2.42 3.19
CA THR A 371 40.05 -3.21 2.10
C THR A 371 39.62 -4.58 2.63
N ALA A 372 38.39 -4.99 2.30
CA ALA A 372 37.85 -6.30 2.63
C ALA A 372 38.49 -7.41 1.79
N PRO A 373 38.38 -8.69 2.21
CA PRO A 373 38.93 -9.82 1.43
C PRO A 373 38.38 -9.95 0.00
N ASP A 374 37.16 -9.48 -0.24
CA ASP A 374 36.51 -9.43 -1.55
C ASP A 374 36.91 -8.20 -2.39
N GLY A 375 37.83 -7.37 -1.88
CA GLY A 375 38.30 -6.15 -2.52
C GLY A 375 37.43 -4.90 -2.27
N GLY A 376 36.31 -5.02 -1.56
CA GLY A 376 35.44 -3.90 -1.23
C GLY A 376 36.06 -2.93 -0.20
N PRO A 377 35.90 -1.61 -0.34
CA PRO A 377 36.34 -0.68 0.69
C PRO A 377 35.42 -0.74 1.92
N ILE A 378 35.98 -0.61 3.12
CA ILE A 378 35.23 -0.47 4.37
C ILE A 378 35.79 0.72 5.16
N TYR A 379 34.89 1.58 5.60
CA TYR A 379 35.18 2.66 6.55
C TYR A 379 34.48 2.44 7.89
N TRP A 380 35.13 2.87 8.96
CA TRP A 380 34.52 3.09 10.27
C TRP A 380 34.66 4.55 10.67
N LEU A 381 33.58 5.12 11.19
CA LEU A 381 33.56 6.46 11.76
C LEU A 381 32.96 6.37 13.17
N THR A 382 33.70 6.81 14.18
CA THR A 382 33.15 6.98 15.53
C THR A 382 32.62 8.40 15.71
N ARG A 383 31.33 8.54 16.00
CA ARG A 383 30.65 9.82 16.24
C ARG A 383 29.61 9.65 17.35
N ASP A 384 29.60 10.58 18.31
CA ASP A 384 28.64 10.61 19.42
C ASP A 384 28.53 9.29 20.21
N GLY A 385 29.66 8.58 20.38
CA GLY A 385 29.71 7.29 21.07
C GLY A 385 29.19 6.10 20.25
N HIS A 386 28.81 6.32 18.99
CA HIS A 386 28.40 5.26 18.05
C HIS A 386 29.51 5.01 17.01
N THR A 387 29.75 3.73 16.72
CA THR A 387 30.61 3.33 15.60
C THR A 387 29.73 3.08 14.38
N ILE A 388 29.89 3.90 13.36
CA ILE A 388 29.22 3.76 12.07
C ILE A 388 30.17 3.04 11.12
N GLN A 389 29.69 2.00 10.45
CA GLN A 389 30.41 1.28 9.41
C GLN A 389 29.77 1.59 8.06
N ALA A 390 30.59 1.95 7.07
CA ALA A 390 30.20 1.97 5.67
C ALA A 390 31.00 0.91 4.91
N THR A 391 30.33 0.05 4.15
CA THR A 391 30.91 -0.98 3.30
C THR A 391 30.49 -0.72 1.87
N GLY A 392 31.45 -0.63 0.96
CA GLY A 392 31.21 -0.59 -0.48
C GLY A 392 31.54 -1.95 -1.09
N GLY A 393 30.81 -2.32 -2.14
CA GLY A 393 31.22 -3.42 -2.99
C GLY A 393 32.57 -3.16 -3.69
N ALA A 394 33.16 -4.20 -4.29
CA ALA A 394 34.47 -4.13 -4.94
C ALA A 394 34.59 -3.09 -6.07
N GLY A 395 33.46 -2.70 -6.67
CA GLY A 395 33.35 -1.68 -7.72
C GLY A 395 33.00 -0.29 -7.19
N VAL A 396 32.87 -0.10 -5.88
CA VAL A 396 32.71 1.22 -5.26
C VAL A 396 34.09 1.83 -5.02
N ASP A 397 34.32 3.03 -5.54
CA ASP A 397 35.57 3.74 -5.31
C ASP A 397 35.73 4.16 -3.83
N ARG A 398 36.97 4.09 -3.33
CA ARG A 398 37.33 4.52 -1.96
C ARG A 398 36.84 5.95 -1.67
N SER A 399 37.00 6.88 -2.62
CA SER A 399 36.57 8.28 -2.48
C SER A 399 35.05 8.44 -2.38
N VAL A 400 34.29 7.62 -3.10
CA VAL A 400 32.82 7.59 -3.06
C VAL A 400 32.37 7.08 -1.69
N LEU A 401 32.94 5.97 -1.21
CA LEU A 401 32.60 5.43 0.11
C LEU A 401 33.01 6.38 1.24
N ARG A 402 34.16 7.05 1.11
CA ARG A 402 34.63 8.09 2.03
C ARG A 402 33.62 9.24 2.12
N THR A 403 33.12 9.69 0.99
CA THR A 403 32.07 10.73 0.94
C THR A 403 30.80 10.24 1.62
N ALA A 404 30.40 8.99 1.38
CA ALA A 404 29.23 8.37 1.97
C ALA A 404 29.30 8.34 3.51
N ILE A 405 30.41 7.85 4.09
CA ILE A 405 30.59 7.74 5.55
C ILE A 405 30.71 9.10 6.24
N LEU A 406 31.40 10.07 5.62
CA LEU A 406 31.53 11.41 6.19
C LEU A 406 30.21 12.19 6.16
N GLY A 407 29.40 11.97 5.13
CA GLY A 407 28.07 12.55 4.95
C GLY A 407 26.97 11.92 5.81
N VAL A 408 27.28 10.87 6.59
CA VAL A 408 26.29 10.23 7.46
C VAL A 408 25.77 11.22 8.49
N ARG A 409 24.46 11.22 8.67
CA ARG A 409 23.74 11.97 9.71
C ARG A 409 22.57 11.15 10.25
N PRO A 410 21.99 11.53 11.40
CA PRO A 410 20.69 11.01 11.79
C PRO A 410 19.64 11.25 10.69
N ALA A 411 18.81 10.25 10.44
CA ALA A 411 17.69 10.38 9.51
C ALA A 411 16.62 11.34 10.08
N SER A 412 16.05 12.17 9.20
CA SER A 412 14.91 13.03 9.51
C SER A 412 13.62 12.22 9.65
N ASP A 413 12.60 12.79 10.29
CA ASP A 413 11.31 12.11 10.46
C ASP A 413 10.67 11.73 9.13
N ALA A 414 10.86 12.55 8.09
CA ALA A 414 10.38 12.26 6.74
C ALA A 414 11.09 11.04 6.14
N GLU A 415 12.42 10.95 6.27
CA GLU A 415 13.21 9.82 5.75
C GLU A 415 12.90 8.53 6.51
N VAL A 416 12.77 8.59 7.84
CA VAL A 416 12.41 7.42 8.66
C VAL A 416 10.98 6.97 8.33
N SER A 417 10.04 7.91 8.15
CA SER A 417 8.66 7.60 7.76
C SER A 417 8.59 6.97 6.36
N GLN A 418 9.34 7.52 5.40
CA GLN A 418 9.41 7.01 4.03
C GLN A 418 9.98 5.60 4.01
N ARG A 419 11.05 5.35 4.78
CA ARG A 419 11.63 4.01 4.89
C ARG A 419 10.61 3.08 5.50
N MET A 420 10.22 3.25 6.77
CA MET A 420 9.36 2.29 7.49
C MET A 420 8.00 1.99 6.81
N GLY A 421 7.65 2.72 5.75
CA GLY A 421 6.43 2.55 4.98
C GLY A 421 5.21 3.06 5.75
N PRO A 422 3.99 2.75 5.29
CA PRO A 422 2.80 2.93 6.11
C PRO A 422 2.87 2.04 7.35
N ALA A 423 2.28 2.48 8.46
CA ALA A 423 2.16 1.63 9.65
C ALA A 423 1.36 0.38 9.28
N ILE A 424 1.88 -0.82 9.58
CA ILE A 424 1.13 -2.05 9.37
C ILE A 424 0.01 -2.09 10.41
N PRO A 425 -1.26 -2.14 10.00
CA PRO A 425 -2.37 -2.15 10.93
C PRO A 425 -2.38 -3.47 11.71
N ARG A 426 -2.07 -3.42 13.00
CA ARG A 426 -2.05 -4.61 13.88
C ARG A 426 -3.38 -4.78 14.59
N HIS A 427 -4.04 -3.68 14.94
CA HIS A 427 -5.36 -3.74 15.56
C HIS A 427 -6.45 -4.01 14.50
N PRO A 428 -7.48 -4.83 14.78
CA PRO A 428 -8.62 -5.01 13.87
C PRO A 428 -9.24 -3.68 13.41
N LEU A 429 -9.20 -2.67 14.28
CA LEU A 429 -9.68 -1.31 14.00
C LEU A 429 -8.80 -0.57 12.98
N GLU A 430 -7.48 -0.74 13.05
CA GLU A 430 -6.56 -0.17 12.07
C GLU A 430 -6.71 -0.87 10.71
N ARG A 431 -7.00 -2.18 10.70
CA ARG A 431 -7.29 -2.93 9.47
C ARG A 431 -8.56 -2.44 8.80
N LEU A 432 -9.60 -2.13 9.58
CA LEU A 432 -10.83 -1.54 9.06
C LEU A 432 -10.56 -0.14 8.46
N ARG A 433 -9.73 0.67 9.12
CA ARG A 433 -9.30 1.99 8.63
C ARG A 433 -8.52 1.89 7.32
N ASP A 434 -7.54 1.00 7.25
CA ASP A 434 -6.76 0.76 6.04
C ASP A 434 -7.62 0.21 4.89
N TRP A 435 -8.54 -0.69 5.19
CA TRP A 435 -9.51 -1.20 4.21
C TRP A 435 -10.38 -0.06 3.65
N SER A 436 -10.90 0.82 4.52
CA SER A 436 -11.74 1.96 4.10
C SER A 436 -11.01 2.98 3.20
N ARG A 437 -9.67 3.01 3.23
CA ARG A 437 -8.83 3.94 2.45
C ARG A 437 -8.36 3.38 1.12
N ARG A 438 -8.59 2.10 0.84
CA ARG A 438 -8.21 1.52 -0.47
C ARG A 438 -9.22 1.99 -1.52
N PRO A 439 -8.77 2.53 -2.66
CA PRO A 439 -9.66 2.78 -3.78
C PRO A 439 -10.31 1.45 -4.21
N LEU A 440 -11.64 1.48 -4.37
CA LEU A 440 -12.44 0.36 -4.87
C LEU A 440 -12.15 0.06 -6.34
#